data_AF-A0A3B4YCF2-F1
#
_entry.id   AF-A0A3B4YCF2-F1
#
_cell.length_a   1.000
_cell.length_b   1.000
_cell.length_c   1.000
_cell.angle_alpha   90.00
_cell.angle_beta   90.00
_cell.angle_gamma   90.00
#
_symmetry.space_group_name_H-M   'P 1'
#
loop_
_entity.id
_entity.type
_entity.pdbx_description
1 polymer ?
#
loop_
_entity_poly.entity_id
_entity_poly.type
_entity_poly.pdbx_seq_one_letter_code
_entity_poly.pdbx_strand_id
1 'polypeptide(L)'
;MQSSKAFQSYYNQTINIIIKNKPPAQSVLSMVSNKQKRVWRYVEDGSLLKLKSYLRKHRDLDVNFSQGKRQRSPLHLACCLGDDAVLRLLLKHGADVLQRDHKGDTALHTAVNRALKHGKTAYDDLVVPLKKSCPEAMNAPNSAGVTPEDLLKWMKHTESAENMSRPPKTDPEKEWLEKLFGECEDEFCETFGVYDADDFLPVDDDDEDFGDWADRIRKEYFDKKHAEAQRLAASSSGWKRKKSKQEREQEEQSRKELHEKLQREHEEYLARAARKEEETRQGKKRRYDEKCEATFRGGSSAGSTKLSYSDIPWPAPRGTVQEMVDVMLHGVDRKDVPVFRKMLRKQQALWHPDKFAQRCEARLEEKDKQRILDTVTALSQELNRLAQSLRT
;
A
#
# COMPACT_ATOMS: atom_id res chain seq x y z
N MET A 1 -28.10 40.99 -61.42
CA MET A 1 -26.93 41.32 -60.56
C MET A 1 -27.28 41.81 -59.15
N GLN A 2 -28.52 42.20 -58.82
CA GLN A 2 -28.87 42.71 -57.48
C GLN A 2 -29.12 41.63 -56.41
N SER A 3 -29.57 40.41 -56.76
CA SER A 3 -29.84 39.35 -55.76
C SER A 3 -28.60 38.74 -55.09
N SER A 4 -27.43 38.77 -55.74
CA SER A 4 -26.21 38.19 -55.18
C SER A 4 -25.63 39.04 -54.05
N LYS A 5 -25.73 40.37 -54.14
CA LYS A 5 -25.27 41.28 -53.07
C LYS A 5 -26.15 41.20 -51.81
N ALA A 6 -27.46 41.04 -51.98
CA ALA A 6 -28.38 40.84 -50.86
C ALA A 6 -28.10 39.51 -50.13
N PHE A 7 -27.80 38.44 -50.88
CA PHE A 7 -27.48 37.14 -50.30
C PHE A 7 -26.15 37.17 -49.53
N GLN A 8 -25.13 37.83 -50.06
CA GLN A 8 -23.84 38.00 -49.39
C GLN A 8 -23.97 38.84 -48.10
N SER A 9 -24.80 39.89 -48.13
CA SER A 9 -25.06 40.74 -46.96
C SER A 9 -25.80 39.96 -45.87
N TYR A 10 -26.80 39.15 -46.24
CA TYR A 10 -27.55 38.33 -45.30
C TYR A 10 -26.66 37.23 -44.69
N TYR A 11 -25.79 36.62 -45.48
CA TYR A 11 -24.82 35.62 -45.02
C TYR A 11 -23.80 36.21 -44.05
N ASN A 12 -23.25 37.38 -44.36
CA ASN A 12 -22.30 38.06 -43.47
C ASN A 12 -22.96 38.54 -42.17
N GLN A 13 -24.24 38.93 -42.24
CA GLN A 13 -24.99 39.34 -41.06
C GLN A 13 -25.33 38.15 -40.15
N THR A 14 -25.68 36.99 -40.73
CA THR A 14 -25.89 35.75 -39.96
C THR A 14 -24.59 35.23 -39.36
N ILE A 15 -23.46 35.25 -40.09
CA ILE A 15 -22.15 34.89 -39.54
C ILE A 15 -21.74 35.83 -38.40
N ASN A 16 -21.94 37.15 -38.53
CA ASN A 16 -21.64 38.11 -37.47
C ASN A 16 -22.54 37.93 -36.23
N ILE A 17 -23.79 37.53 -36.40
CA ILE A 17 -24.70 37.19 -35.28
C ILE A 17 -24.24 35.89 -34.61
N ILE A 18 -23.78 34.89 -35.36
CA ILE A 18 -23.23 33.64 -34.82
C ILE A 18 -21.90 33.88 -34.08
N ILE A 19 -21.06 34.80 -34.56
CA ILE A 19 -19.81 35.18 -33.89
C ILE A 19 -20.09 36.03 -32.63
N LYS A 20 -21.03 36.96 -32.68
CA LYS A 20 -21.41 37.82 -31.53
C LYS A 20 -22.23 37.09 -30.46
N ASN A 21 -23.03 36.09 -30.86
CA ASN A 21 -23.79 35.21 -29.95
C ASN A 21 -23.14 33.84 -29.77
N LYS A 22 -21.84 33.71 -30.10
CA LYS A 22 -21.08 32.55 -29.64
C LYS A 22 -21.13 32.59 -28.11
N PRO A 23 -21.79 31.62 -27.45
CA PRO A 23 -21.84 31.62 -25.99
C PRO A 23 -20.40 31.73 -25.48
N PRO A 24 -20.12 32.55 -24.44
CA PRO A 24 -18.79 32.65 -23.88
C PRO A 24 -18.33 31.23 -23.63
N ALA A 25 -17.20 30.87 -24.25
CA ALA A 25 -16.68 29.53 -24.35
C ALA A 25 -17.14 28.73 -23.13
N GLN A 26 -18.09 27.81 -23.34
CA GLN A 26 -18.48 26.88 -22.29
C GLN A 26 -17.17 26.38 -21.72
N SER A 27 -16.95 26.77 -20.47
CA SER A 27 -15.82 26.41 -19.62
C SER A 27 -15.21 25.13 -20.16
N VAL A 28 -14.02 25.25 -20.74
CA VAL A 28 -13.11 24.14 -20.93
C VAL A 28 -12.95 23.45 -19.58
N LEU A 29 -13.89 22.55 -19.26
CA LEU A 29 -13.73 21.54 -18.24
C LEU A 29 -12.61 20.69 -18.80
N SER A 30 -11.37 21.02 -18.44
CA SER A 30 -10.21 20.18 -18.65
C SER A 30 -10.63 18.77 -18.25
N MET A 31 -10.85 17.89 -19.23
CA MET A 31 -11.19 16.50 -18.94
C MET A 31 -9.97 15.88 -18.29
N VAL A 32 -9.99 15.85 -16.96
CA VAL A 32 -8.96 15.23 -16.14
C VAL A 32 -8.78 13.79 -16.62
N SER A 33 -7.55 13.41 -16.97
CA SER A 33 -7.21 12.08 -17.48
C SER A 33 -7.66 11.00 -16.50
N ASN A 34 -7.97 9.80 -16.99
CA ASN A 34 -8.29 8.66 -16.12
C ASN A 34 -7.17 8.36 -15.10
N LYS A 35 -5.92 8.68 -15.43
CA LYS A 35 -4.77 8.59 -14.50
C LYS A 35 -4.85 9.64 -13.40
N GLN A 36 -5.17 10.89 -13.74
CA GLN A 36 -5.34 11.98 -12.78
C GLN A 36 -6.58 11.77 -11.89
N LYS A 37 -7.69 11.24 -12.43
CA LYS A 37 -8.87 10.81 -11.63
C LYS A 37 -8.54 9.71 -10.62
N ARG A 38 -7.54 8.85 -10.90
CA ARG A 38 -7.06 7.85 -9.93
C ARG A 38 -6.23 8.50 -8.82
N VAL A 39 -5.35 9.43 -9.16
CA VAL A 39 -4.63 10.24 -8.16
C VAL A 39 -5.62 10.97 -7.26
N TRP A 40 -6.65 11.59 -7.82
CA TRP A 40 -7.70 12.26 -7.05
C TRP A 40 -8.34 11.34 -6.02
N ARG A 41 -8.76 10.12 -6.42
CA ARG A 41 -9.32 9.13 -5.51
C ARG A 41 -8.34 8.71 -4.42
N TYR A 42 -7.06 8.51 -4.74
CA TYR A 42 -6.07 8.13 -3.73
C TYR A 42 -5.81 9.23 -2.69
N VAL A 43 -5.91 10.50 -3.09
CA VAL A 43 -5.84 11.65 -2.19
C VAL A 43 -7.11 11.77 -1.35
N GLU A 44 -8.29 11.55 -1.95
CA GLU A 44 -9.58 11.55 -1.25
C GLU A 44 -9.66 10.44 -0.18
N ASP A 45 -9.12 9.26 -0.49
CA ASP A 45 -9.09 8.10 0.41
C ASP A 45 -7.95 8.17 1.45
N GLY A 46 -7.05 9.17 1.41
CA GLY A 46 -5.87 9.25 2.30
C GLY A 46 -4.86 8.10 2.14
N SER A 47 -4.85 7.43 0.98
CA SER A 47 -4.06 6.21 0.75
C SER A 47 -2.62 6.54 0.31
N LEU A 48 -1.77 6.98 1.24
CA LEU A 48 -0.37 7.39 0.98
C LEU A 48 0.46 6.35 0.21
N LEU A 49 0.46 5.08 0.64
CA LEU A 49 1.28 4.03 0.01
C LEU A 49 0.86 3.77 -1.44
N LYS A 50 -0.45 3.79 -1.70
CA LYS A 50 -1.00 3.60 -3.06
C LYS A 50 -0.66 4.78 -3.95
N LEU A 51 -0.78 6.01 -3.42
CA LEU A 51 -0.41 7.22 -4.14
C LEU A 51 1.10 7.24 -4.47
N LYS A 52 1.96 6.93 -3.50
CA LYS A 52 3.43 6.87 -3.67
C LYS A 52 3.86 5.85 -4.71
N SER A 53 3.30 4.63 -4.65
CA SER A 53 3.57 3.59 -5.65
C SER A 53 3.08 4.00 -7.04
N TYR A 54 1.91 4.63 -7.14
CA TYR A 54 1.32 5.06 -8.41
C TYR A 54 2.11 6.20 -9.07
N LEU A 55 2.54 7.20 -8.30
CA LEU A 55 3.38 8.30 -8.77
C LEU A 55 4.79 7.82 -9.15
N ARG A 56 5.36 6.84 -8.42
CA ARG A 56 6.63 6.20 -8.81
C ARG A 56 6.54 5.50 -10.16
N LYS A 57 5.43 4.80 -10.42
CA LYS A 57 5.19 4.09 -11.69
C LYS A 57 4.90 5.04 -12.86
N HIS A 58 4.42 6.24 -12.58
CA HIS A 58 4.06 7.24 -13.59
C HIS A 58 4.79 8.56 -13.32
N ARG A 59 6.11 8.59 -13.55
CA ARG A 59 6.95 9.80 -13.36
C ARG A 59 6.51 10.99 -14.22
N ASP A 60 5.92 10.72 -15.39
CA ASP A 60 5.45 11.78 -16.32
C ASP A 60 4.05 12.30 -15.99
N LEU A 61 3.47 11.87 -14.86
CA LEU A 61 2.13 12.28 -14.48
C LEU A 61 2.14 13.68 -13.86
N ASP A 62 1.52 14.62 -14.54
CA ASP A 62 1.30 15.95 -14.00
C ASP A 62 0.31 15.92 -12.82
N VAL A 63 0.77 16.43 -11.67
CA VAL A 63 0.03 16.55 -10.41
C VAL A 63 -0.76 17.87 -10.31
N ASN A 64 -0.53 18.81 -11.24
CA ASN A 64 -1.10 20.17 -11.22
C ASN A 64 -2.42 20.29 -11.99
N PHE A 65 -3.35 19.37 -11.74
CA PHE A 65 -4.67 19.40 -12.37
C PHE A 65 -5.75 19.89 -11.40
N SER A 66 -6.81 20.49 -11.93
CA SER A 66 -7.97 20.91 -11.15
C SER A 66 -9.15 19.98 -11.39
N GLN A 67 -9.87 19.59 -10.33
CA GLN A 67 -11.04 18.72 -10.42
C GLN A 67 -12.22 19.21 -9.59
N GLY A 68 -13.43 18.88 -10.07
CA GLY A 68 -14.70 19.19 -9.41
C GLY A 68 -15.20 20.61 -9.66
N LYS A 69 -16.38 20.93 -9.11
CA LYS A 69 -17.07 22.22 -9.30
C LYS A 69 -16.29 23.43 -8.75
N ARG A 70 -15.34 23.19 -7.84
CA ARG A 70 -14.52 24.22 -7.21
C ARG A 70 -13.13 24.36 -7.85
N GLN A 71 -12.86 23.63 -8.93
CA GLN A 71 -11.55 23.62 -9.62
C GLN A 71 -10.36 23.44 -8.66
N ARG A 72 -10.50 22.57 -7.66
CA ARG A 72 -9.47 22.35 -6.65
C ARG A 72 -8.38 21.43 -7.19
N SER A 73 -7.13 21.71 -6.83
CA SER A 73 -6.03 20.80 -7.11
C SER A 73 -5.89 19.69 -6.06
N PRO A 74 -5.18 18.59 -6.35
CA PRO A 74 -4.85 17.57 -5.34
C PRO A 74 -4.25 18.16 -4.07
N LEU A 75 -3.45 19.23 -4.19
CA LEU A 75 -2.86 19.92 -3.05
C LEU A 75 -3.92 20.64 -2.20
N HIS A 76 -4.92 21.27 -2.82
CA HIS A 76 -6.06 21.84 -2.09
C HIS A 76 -6.85 20.76 -1.35
N LEU A 77 -6.99 19.56 -1.95
CA LEU A 77 -7.70 18.46 -1.33
C LEU A 77 -6.93 17.92 -0.11
N ALA A 78 -5.61 17.75 -0.21
CA ALA A 78 -4.77 17.35 0.92
C ALA A 78 -4.87 18.36 2.08
N CYS A 79 -4.81 19.66 1.80
CA CYS A 79 -5.02 20.71 2.81
C CYS A 79 -6.45 20.70 3.39
N CYS A 80 -7.45 20.43 2.53
CA CYS A 80 -8.83 20.30 2.95
C CYS A 80 -9.08 19.09 3.84
N LEU A 81 -8.29 18.01 3.73
CA LEU A 81 -8.41 16.78 4.51
C LEU A 81 -7.52 16.80 5.76
N GLY A 82 -6.45 17.59 5.75
CA GLY A 82 -5.47 17.68 6.83
C GLY A 82 -4.44 16.55 6.80
N ASP A 83 -4.17 16.00 5.62
CA ASP A 83 -3.23 14.90 5.44
C ASP A 83 -1.85 15.44 5.07
N ASP A 84 -0.99 15.62 6.07
CA ASP A 84 0.36 16.17 5.92
C ASP A 84 1.27 15.25 5.08
N ALA A 85 1.10 13.93 5.23
CA ALA A 85 1.92 12.96 4.53
C ALA A 85 1.65 13.00 3.02
N VAL A 86 0.37 13.08 2.62
CA VAL A 86 -0.02 13.25 1.22
C VAL A 86 0.38 14.64 0.71
N LEU A 87 0.27 15.69 1.53
CA LEU A 87 0.74 17.04 1.21
C LEU A 87 2.24 17.04 0.84
N ARG A 88 3.10 16.50 1.72
CA ARG A 88 4.55 16.41 1.51
C ARG A 88 4.90 15.60 0.28
N LEU A 89 4.17 14.51 0.03
CA LEU A 89 4.37 13.68 -1.15
C LEU A 89 4.05 14.45 -2.45
N LEU A 90 2.92 15.17 -2.49
CA LEU A 90 2.54 15.99 -3.64
C LEU A 90 3.55 17.11 -3.89
N LEU A 91 4.03 17.79 -2.84
CA LEU A 91 5.08 18.81 -2.95
C LEU A 91 6.38 18.24 -3.52
N LYS A 92 6.81 17.05 -3.06
CA LYS A 92 8.00 16.36 -3.61
C LYS A 92 7.87 16.02 -5.09
N HIS A 93 6.64 15.85 -5.57
CA HIS A 93 6.33 15.59 -6.98
C HIS A 93 6.04 16.85 -7.80
N GLY A 94 6.36 18.05 -7.27
CA GLY A 94 6.26 19.31 -8.02
C GLY A 94 4.85 19.91 -8.06
N ALA A 95 4.04 19.65 -7.02
CA ALA A 95 2.73 20.29 -6.90
C ALA A 95 2.86 21.81 -6.75
N ASP A 96 2.12 22.54 -7.58
CA ASP A 96 2.08 24.00 -7.59
C ASP A 96 1.26 24.53 -6.41
N VAL A 97 1.95 25.21 -5.51
CA VAL A 97 1.38 25.85 -4.32
C VAL A 97 0.60 27.11 -4.66
N LEU A 98 0.91 27.75 -5.81
CA LEU A 98 0.30 28.98 -6.28
C LEU A 98 -0.96 28.75 -7.11
N GLN A 99 -1.26 27.50 -7.45
CA GLN A 99 -2.48 27.15 -8.18
C GLN A 99 -3.69 27.65 -7.39
N ARG A 100 -4.61 28.31 -8.10
CA ARG A 100 -5.82 28.89 -7.51
C ARG A 100 -7.04 28.03 -7.81
N ASP A 101 -7.89 27.86 -6.80
CA ASP A 101 -9.21 27.26 -6.97
C ASP A 101 -10.21 28.27 -7.57
N HIS A 102 -11.47 27.86 -7.76
CA HIS A 102 -12.51 28.72 -8.34
C HIS A 102 -12.77 30.02 -7.55
N LYS A 103 -12.45 30.06 -6.25
CA LYS A 103 -12.55 31.26 -5.41
C LYS A 103 -11.29 32.11 -5.41
N GLY A 104 -10.29 31.73 -6.21
CA GLY A 104 -8.96 32.32 -6.16
C GLY A 104 -8.15 31.88 -4.93
N ASP A 105 -8.68 30.98 -4.11
CA ASP A 105 -7.98 30.49 -2.93
C ASP A 105 -6.82 29.60 -3.38
N THR A 106 -5.64 29.77 -2.77
CA THR A 106 -4.50 28.86 -2.93
C THR A 106 -4.59 27.71 -1.94
N ALA A 107 -3.73 26.70 -2.10
CA ALA A 107 -3.62 25.59 -1.15
C ALA A 107 -3.37 26.11 0.29
N LEU A 108 -2.61 27.20 0.40
CA LEU A 108 -2.29 27.86 1.66
C LEU A 108 -3.51 28.52 2.34
N HIS A 109 -4.38 29.20 1.58
CA HIS A 109 -5.65 29.72 2.11
C HIS A 109 -6.50 28.58 2.69
N THR A 110 -6.50 27.45 2.00
CA THR A 110 -7.24 26.26 2.43
C THR A 110 -6.64 25.66 3.71
N ALA A 111 -5.31 25.57 3.79
CA ALA A 111 -4.59 25.11 4.98
C ALA A 111 -4.83 26.01 6.19
N VAL A 112 -4.77 27.34 6.03
CA VAL A 112 -5.04 28.30 7.12
C VAL A 112 -6.50 28.21 7.58
N ASN A 113 -7.47 28.09 6.66
CA ASN A 113 -8.88 27.90 7.02
C ASN A 113 -9.12 26.56 7.75
N ARG A 114 -8.34 25.53 7.45
CA ARG A 114 -8.35 24.26 8.19
C ARG A 114 -7.72 24.44 9.58
N ALA A 115 -6.58 25.12 9.69
CA ALA A 115 -5.92 25.43 10.95
C ALA A 115 -6.82 26.25 11.90
N LEU A 116 -7.55 27.24 11.37
CA LEU A 116 -8.55 28.01 12.13
C LEU A 116 -9.66 27.15 12.75
N LYS A 117 -9.96 25.97 12.17
CA LYS A 117 -11.00 25.05 12.66
C LYS A 117 -10.48 23.96 13.58
N HIS A 118 -9.22 23.56 13.41
CA HIS A 118 -8.64 22.39 14.10
C HIS A 118 -7.51 22.75 15.07
N GLY A 119 -7.15 24.04 15.17
CA GLY A 119 -6.16 24.55 16.11
C GLY A 119 -4.71 24.41 15.62
N LYS A 120 -3.78 24.54 16.57
CA LYS A 120 -2.33 24.69 16.33
C LYS A 120 -1.68 23.49 15.62
N THR A 121 -2.15 22.27 15.85
CA THR A 121 -1.58 21.06 15.22
C THR A 121 -1.68 21.10 13.69
N ALA A 122 -2.85 21.48 13.16
CA ALA A 122 -3.06 21.63 11.73
C ALA A 122 -2.26 22.79 11.11
N TYR A 123 -1.84 23.78 11.92
CA TYR A 123 -0.94 24.84 11.46
C TYR A 123 0.48 24.32 11.24
N ASP A 124 1.02 23.60 12.22
CA ASP A 124 2.38 23.04 12.14
C ASP A 124 2.48 21.98 11.03
N ASP A 125 1.43 21.17 10.84
CA ASP A 125 1.43 20.07 9.88
C ASP A 125 1.23 20.52 8.42
N LEU A 126 0.44 21.58 8.19
CA LEU A 126 0.05 21.99 6.83
C LEU A 126 0.67 23.32 6.41
N VAL A 127 0.66 24.32 7.29
CA VAL A 127 1.06 25.69 6.94
C VAL A 127 2.57 25.84 6.94
N VAL A 128 3.29 25.20 7.89
CA VAL A 128 4.76 25.25 7.95
C VAL A 128 5.42 24.61 6.72
N PRO A 129 5.03 23.40 6.27
CA PRO A 129 5.65 22.79 5.08
C PRO A 129 5.36 23.57 3.78
N LEU A 130 4.16 24.12 3.64
CA LEU A 130 3.81 24.93 2.48
C LEU A 130 4.55 26.27 2.47
N LYS A 131 4.69 26.93 3.64
CA LYS A 131 5.48 28.15 3.79
C LYS A 131 6.95 27.92 3.46
N LYS A 132 7.52 26.79 3.91
CA LYS A 132 8.90 26.41 3.62
C LYS A 132 9.12 26.16 2.13
N SER A 133 8.11 25.60 1.45
CA SER A 133 8.20 25.28 0.02
C SER A 133 8.08 26.52 -0.87
N CYS A 134 7.11 27.41 -0.58
CA CYS A 134 6.91 28.65 -1.34
C CYS A 134 6.48 29.80 -0.39
N PRO A 135 7.39 30.66 0.09
CA PRO A 135 7.04 31.82 0.90
C PRO A 135 6.22 32.86 0.12
N GLU A 136 6.37 32.95 -1.20
CA GLU A 136 5.63 33.86 -2.07
C GLU A 136 4.12 33.59 -2.07
N ALA A 137 3.71 32.35 -1.76
CA ALA A 137 2.32 31.95 -1.68
C ALA A 137 1.56 32.64 -0.52
N MET A 138 2.26 33.18 0.47
CA MET A 138 1.67 33.93 1.60
C MET A 138 1.10 35.29 1.19
N ASN A 139 1.61 35.88 0.10
CA ASN A 139 1.21 37.20 -0.37
C ASN A 139 0.20 37.14 -1.53
N ALA A 140 -0.19 35.94 -1.97
CA ALA A 140 -1.12 35.78 -3.07
C ALA A 140 -2.56 36.09 -2.59
N PRO A 141 -3.25 37.11 -3.12
CA PRO A 141 -4.63 37.38 -2.74
C PRO A 141 -5.60 36.44 -3.47
N ASN A 142 -6.68 36.05 -2.78
CA ASN A 142 -7.81 35.36 -3.41
C ASN A 142 -8.71 36.31 -4.22
N SER A 143 -9.79 35.81 -4.81
CA SER A 143 -10.73 36.63 -5.60
C SER A 143 -11.49 37.68 -4.75
N ALA A 144 -11.42 37.58 -3.41
CA ALA A 144 -11.96 38.56 -2.48
C ALA A 144 -10.89 39.58 -2.00
N GLY A 145 -9.65 39.49 -2.49
CA GLY A 145 -8.55 40.37 -2.10
C GLY A 145 -7.92 40.04 -0.75
N VAL A 146 -8.31 38.93 -0.12
CA VAL A 146 -7.78 38.49 1.18
C VAL A 146 -6.54 37.64 0.95
N THR A 147 -5.48 37.88 1.71
CA THR A 147 -4.26 37.06 1.67
C THR A 147 -4.26 35.97 2.75
N PRO A 148 -3.49 34.88 2.59
CA PRO A 148 -3.29 33.87 3.63
C PRO A 148 -2.74 34.47 4.93
N GLU A 149 -1.89 35.49 4.82
CA GLU A 149 -1.34 36.20 5.97
C GLU A 149 -2.41 36.98 6.73
N ASP A 150 -3.35 37.61 6.03
CA ASP A 150 -4.49 38.29 6.67
C ASP A 150 -5.42 37.31 7.39
N LEU A 151 -5.63 36.11 6.83
CA LEU A 151 -6.35 35.02 7.50
C LEU A 151 -5.61 34.56 8.78
N LEU A 152 -4.28 34.55 8.76
CA LEU A 152 -3.46 34.16 9.91
C LEU A 152 -3.50 35.20 11.04
N LYS A 153 -3.63 36.50 10.72
CA LYS A 153 -3.86 37.54 11.73
C LYS A 153 -5.12 37.27 12.54
N TRP A 154 -6.20 36.80 11.89
CA TRP A 154 -7.42 36.43 12.58
C TRP A 154 -7.22 35.26 13.57
N MET A 155 -6.32 34.31 13.27
CA MET A 155 -5.93 33.19 14.17
C MET A 155 -5.25 33.68 15.46
N LYS A 156 -4.30 34.62 15.33
CA LYS A 156 -3.60 35.21 16.50
C LYS A 156 -4.57 35.94 17.44
N HIS A 157 -5.58 36.61 16.87
CA HIS A 157 -6.62 37.26 17.65
C HIS A 157 -7.55 36.25 18.35
N THR A 158 -7.78 35.06 17.78
CA THR A 158 -8.57 34.00 18.40
C THR A 158 -7.82 33.33 19.56
N GLU A 159 -6.52 33.03 19.39
CA GLU A 159 -5.67 32.52 20.48
C GLU A 159 -5.55 33.52 21.64
N SER A 160 -5.49 34.82 21.34
CA SER A 160 -5.48 35.88 22.36
C SER A 160 -6.79 35.94 23.17
N ALA A 161 -7.92 35.50 22.58
CA ALA A 161 -9.21 35.42 23.25
C ALA A 161 -9.38 34.11 24.04
N GLU A 162 -8.81 32.99 23.58
CA GLU A 162 -8.85 31.69 24.28
C GLU A 162 -7.85 31.60 25.45
N ASN A 163 -6.74 32.34 25.42
CA ASN A 163 -5.70 32.31 26.48
C ASN A 163 -6.07 33.00 27.80
N MET A 164 -7.28 33.55 27.96
CA MET A 164 -7.78 34.09 29.24
C MET A 164 -8.53 33.06 30.09
N SER A 165 -8.62 31.80 29.66
CA SER A 165 -9.12 30.71 30.49
C SER A 165 -8.28 29.45 30.37
N ARG A 166 -7.20 29.41 31.18
CA ARG A 166 -6.65 28.26 31.92
C ARG A 166 -5.11 28.27 31.89
N PRO A 167 -4.43 28.28 33.06
CA PRO A 167 -2.97 28.22 33.08
C PRO A 167 -2.50 26.80 32.74
N PRO A 168 -1.44 26.62 31.93
CA PRO A 168 -0.90 25.31 31.61
C PRO A 168 -0.06 24.79 32.78
N LYS A 169 -0.45 23.64 33.33
CA LYS A 169 0.46 22.83 34.15
C LYS A 169 1.36 22.05 33.19
N THR A 170 2.63 22.37 33.18
CA THR A 170 3.68 21.58 32.55
C THR A 170 3.81 20.27 33.33
N ASP A 171 3.51 19.17 32.65
CA ASP A 171 3.62 17.81 33.17
C ASP A 171 5.07 17.33 32.94
N PRO A 172 5.85 17.02 33.99
CA PRO A 172 7.23 16.53 33.86
C PRO A 172 7.37 15.30 32.98
N GLU A 173 6.28 14.53 32.83
CA GLU A 173 6.22 13.34 31.98
C GLU A 173 6.28 13.71 30.48
N LYS A 174 5.79 14.91 30.11
CA LYS A 174 5.81 15.42 28.73
C LYS A 174 7.19 15.91 28.32
N GLU A 175 7.92 16.57 29.22
CA GLU A 175 9.34 16.93 29.01
C GLU A 175 10.22 15.69 28.96
N TRP A 176 9.94 14.67 29.78
CA TRP A 176 10.67 13.40 29.73
C TRP A 176 10.40 12.62 28.42
N LEU A 177 9.15 12.62 27.94
CA LEU A 177 8.80 12.04 26.64
C LEU A 177 9.42 12.81 25.46
N GLU A 178 9.46 14.15 25.49
CA GLU A 178 10.18 14.94 24.47
C GLU A 178 11.69 14.68 24.49
N LYS A 179 12.28 14.48 25.67
CA LYS A 179 13.69 14.09 25.82
C LYS A 179 13.97 12.70 25.26
N LEU A 180 13.08 11.74 25.52
CA LEU A 180 13.16 10.38 24.99
C LEU A 180 12.99 10.34 23.47
N PHE A 181 12.12 11.18 22.90
CA PHE A 181 11.96 11.31 21.45
C PHE A 181 13.16 11.99 20.80
N GLY A 182 13.77 13.00 21.43
CA GLY A 182 14.97 13.66 20.93
C GLY A 182 16.20 12.76 20.88
N GLU A 183 16.41 11.91 21.91
CA GLU A 183 17.53 10.97 21.92
C GLU A 183 17.35 9.81 20.92
N CYS A 184 16.10 9.37 20.65
CA CYS A 184 15.81 8.38 19.60
C CYS A 184 15.92 8.95 18.17
N GLU A 185 15.71 10.26 17.98
CA GLU A 185 15.77 10.89 16.65
C GLU A 185 17.21 11.21 16.22
N ASP A 186 18.11 11.46 17.18
CA ASP A 186 19.53 11.73 16.91
C ASP A 186 20.33 10.45 16.53
N GLU A 187 20.06 9.28 17.14
CA GLU A 187 20.69 8.02 16.73
C GLU A 187 20.13 7.45 15.41
N PHE A 188 18.85 7.75 15.10
CA PHE A 188 18.19 7.26 13.89
C PHE A 188 18.66 7.99 12.62
N CYS A 189 19.13 9.24 12.74
CA CYS A 189 19.54 10.05 11.61
C CYS A 189 21.04 10.02 11.26
N GLU A 190 21.94 9.64 12.18
CA GLU A 190 23.39 9.64 11.89
C GLU A 190 23.94 8.34 11.28
N THR A 191 23.20 7.22 11.32
CA THR A 191 23.72 5.91 10.83
C THR A 191 23.08 5.41 9.52
N PHE A 192 21.92 5.92 9.09
CA PHE A 192 21.22 5.45 7.88
C PHE A 192 21.59 6.21 6.59
N GLY A 193 22.89 6.43 6.37
CA GLY A 193 23.35 7.30 5.27
C GLY A 193 24.65 6.94 4.56
N VAL A 194 25.35 5.84 4.90
CA VAL A 194 26.59 5.45 4.20
C VAL A 194 26.65 3.94 3.96
N TYR A 195 25.73 3.39 3.16
CA TYR A 195 26.00 2.20 2.36
C TYR A 195 25.19 2.28 1.06
N ASP A 196 25.92 2.47 -0.05
CA ASP A 196 25.43 2.38 -1.43
C ASP A 196 24.91 0.97 -1.71
N ALA A 197 23.65 0.85 -2.14
CA ALA A 197 23.01 -0.42 -2.44
C ALA A 197 23.11 -0.82 -3.93
N ASP A 198 24.28 -0.59 -4.54
CA ASP A 198 24.71 -1.34 -5.73
C ASP A 198 25.71 -2.46 -5.39
N ASP A 199 26.08 -2.65 -4.11
CA ASP A 199 26.87 -3.79 -3.66
C ASP A 199 26.11 -4.56 -2.57
N PHE A 200 25.86 -5.85 -2.83
CA PHE A 200 25.31 -6.84 -1.90
C PHE A 200 23.82 -6.65 -1.52
N LEU A 201 22.94 -7.37 -2.25
CA LEU A 201 21.99 -8.25 -1.57
C LEU A 201 22.71 -9.60 -1.36
N PRO A 202 23.36 -9.84 -0.21
CA PRO A 202 23.31 -11.17 0.36
C PRO A 202 21.86 -11.41 0.79
N VAL A 203 21.42 -12.63 0.59
CA VAL A 203 20.18 -13.14 1.18
C VAL A 203 20.44 -13.19 2.68
N ASP A 204 20.00 -12.19 3.44
CA ASP A 204 19.83 -12.31 4.88
C ASP A 204 18.39 -12.75 5.15
N ASP A 205 18.29 -14.00 5.60
CA ASP A 205 17.13 -14.78 6.02
C ASP A 205 16.46 -14.21 7.27
N ASP A 206 15.86 -13.02 7.21
CA ASP A 206 14.95 -12.55 8.28
C ASP A 206 13.63 -12.03 7.68
N ASP A 207 12.84 -13.00 7.20
CA ASP A 207 11.44 -12.85 6.86
C ASP A 207 10.61 -12.56 8.14
N GLU A 208 10.33 -11.28 8.47
CA GLU A 208 9.01 -10.96 9.02
C GLU A 208 8.07 -10.75 7.81
N ASP A 209 7.43 -11.83 7.36
CA ASP A 209 6.36 -11.76 6.35
C ASP A 209 5.29 -10.79 6.88
N PHE A 210 4.61 -10.07 5.99
CA PHE A 210 3.55 -9.12 6.38
C PHE A 210 2.47 -9.79 7.26
N GLY A 211 2.34 -11.11 7.16
CA GLY A 211 1.57 -11.96 8.08
C GLY A 211 2.09 -11.92 9.52
N ASP A 212 3.39 -12.14 9.74
CA ASP A 212 4.01 -12.16 11.07
C ASP A 212 3.96 -10.78 11.74
N TRP A 213 4.15 -9.71 10.96
CA TRP A 213 3.93 -8.35 11.44
C TRP A 213 2.46 -8.13 11.86
N ALA A 214 1.49 -8.54 11.04
CA ALA A 214 0.08 -8.38 11.34
C ALA A 214 -0.36 -9.21 12.56
N ASP A 215 0.21 -10.40 12.74
CA ASP A 215 -0.06 -11.28 13.88
C ASP A 215 0.58 -10.77 15.16
N ARG A 216 1.80 -10.22 15.10
CA ARG A 216 2.47 -9.55 16.23
C ARG A 216 1.69 -8.33 16.71
N ILE A 217 1.31 -7.44 15.81
CA ILE A 217 0.52 -6.23 16.15
C ILE A 217 -0.86 -6.61 16.73
N ARG A 218 -1.47 -7.68 16.21
CA ARG A 218 -2.74 -8.17 16.74
C ARG A 218 -2.58 -8.75 18.13
N LYS A 219 -1.55 -9.57 18.39
CA LYS A 219 -1.25 -10.13 19.71
C LYS A 219 -1.03 -9.03 20.74
N GLU A 220 -0.26 -8.01 20.37
CA GLU A 220 -0.04 -6.84 21.22
C GLU A 220 -1.35 -6.08 21.53
N TYR A 221 -2.25 -5.94 20.55
CA TYR A 221 -3.57 -5.36 20.78
C TYR A 221 -4.42 -6.20 21.74
N PHE A 222 -4.42 -7.53 21.59
CA PHE A 222 -5.12 -8.45 22.50
C PHE A 222 -4.56 -8.37 23.92
N ASP A 223 -3.25 -8.40 24.07
CA ASP A 223 -2.57 -8.32 25.37
C ASP A 223 -2.83 -6.97 26.05
N LYS A 224 -2.77 -5.88 25.28
CA LYS A 224 -3.08 -4.53 25.76
C LYS A 224 -4.55 -4.41 26.19
N LYS A 225 -5.49 -4.99 25.43
CA LYS A 225 -6.92 -5.00 25.81
C LYS A 225 -7.19 -5.90 27.03
N HIS A 226 -6.51 -7.03 27.14
CA HIS A 226 -6.59 -7.90 28.32
C HIS A 226 -6.02 -7.21 29.56
N ALA A 227 -4.86 -6.55 29.44
CA ALA A 227 -4.26 -5.77 30.52
C ALA A 227 -5.14 -4.58 30.94
N GLU A 228 -5.75 -3.87 29.99
CA GLU A 228 -6.70 -2.78 30.25
C GLU A 228 -7.96 -3.30 30.98
N ALA A 229 -8.53 -4.42 30.54
CA ALA A 229 -9.66 -5.06 31.21
C ALA A 229 -9.31 -5.54 32.63
N GLN A 230 -8.10 -6.07 32.84
CA GLN A 230 -7.59 -6.42 34.17
C GLN A 230 -7.38 -5.17 35.04
N ARG A 231 -6.85 -4.08 34.48
CA ARG A 231 -6.70 -2.79 35.18
C ARG A 231 -8.03 -2.19 35.60
N LEU A 232 -9.04 -2.22 34.72
CA LEU A 232 -10.40 -1.76 35.03
C LEU A 232 -11.08 -2.65 36.09
N ALA A 233 -10.84 -3.96 36.05
CA ALA A 233 -11.29 -4.88 37.09
C ALA A 233 -10.59 -4.60 38.44
N ALA A 234 -9.30 -4.23 38.42
CA ALA A 234 -8.55 -3.86 39.61
C ALA A 234 -8.92 -2.47 40.14
N SER A 235 -9.20 -1.49 39.29
CA SER A 235 -9.57 -0.11 39.70
C SER A 235 -10.99 -0.01 40.26
N SER A 236 -11.87 -0.95 39.90
CA SER A 236 -13.20 -1.15 40.50
C SER A 236 -13.14 -1.49 42.01
N SER A 237 -11.97 -1.87 42.53
CA SER A 237 -11.77 -2.16 43.97
C SER A 237 -11.75 -0.90 44.87
N GLY A 238 -11.60 0.31 44.29
CA GLY A 238 -11.39 1.56 45.03
C GLY A 238 -12.65 2.31 45.50
N TRP A 239 -13.78 2.21 44.78
CA TRP A 239 -15.04 2.87 45.16
C TRP A 239 -16.16 1.84 45.30
N LYS A 240 -16.35 1.33 46.51
CA LYS A 240 -17.37 0.32 46.83
C LYS A 240 -18.77 0.93 46.86
N ARG A 241 -19.40 1.10 45.69
CA ARG A 241 -20.86 0.87 45.59
C ARG A 241 -21.02 -0.64 45.70
N LYS A 242 -21.78 -1.13 46.69
CA LYS A 242 -21.94 -2.55 46.99
C LYS A 242 -22.73 -3.21 45.85
N LYS A 243 -22.02 -3.56 44.77
CA LYS A 243 -22.56 -4.19 43.57
C LYS A 243 -23.20 -5.52 43.96
N SER A 244 -24.44 -5.74 43.51
CA SER A 244 -25.20 -6.94 43.83
C SER A 244 -24.43 -8.18 43.39
N LYS A 245 -24.58 -9.30 44.10
CA LYS A 245 -24.00 -10.59 43.71
C LYS A 245 -24.37 -10.94 42.26
N GLN A 246 -25.63 -10.67 41.90
CA GLN A 246 -26.20 -10.90 40.58
C GLN A 246 -25.56 -10.05 39.47
N GLU A 247 -25.21 -8.79 39.77
CA GLU A 247 -24.54 -7.90 38.81
C GLU A 247 -23.08 -8.33 38.54
N ARG A 248 -22.40 -8.93 39.53
CA ARG A 248 -21.04 -9.45 39.34
C ARG A 248 -21.03 -10.73 38.52
N GLU A 249 -21.99 -11.62 38.79
CA GLU A 249 -22.19 -12.85 38.02
C GLU A 249 -22.52 -12.53 36.54
N GLN A 250 -23.37 -11.52 36.29
CA GLN A 250 -23.67 -11.06 34.94
C GLN A 250 -22.46 -10.47 34.21
N GLU A 251 -21.60 -9.70 34.89
CA GLU A 251 -20.40 -9.15 34.28
C GLU A 251 -19.34 -10.20 34.00
N GLU A 252 -19.14 -11.15 34.91
CA GLU A 252 -18.23 -12.26 34.72
C GLU A 252 -18.68 -13.14 33.54
N GLN A 253 -19.97 -13.40 33.44
CA GLN A 253 -20.57 -14.09 32.31
C GLN A 253 -20.40 -13.30 30.99
N SER A 254 -20.64 -11.99 31.01
CA SER A 254 -20.44 -11.11 29.83
C SER A 254 -18.97 -11.07 29.39
N ARG A 255 -18.03 -11.05 30.34
CA ARG A 255 -16.58 -11.09 30.07
C ARG A 255 -16.16 -12.43 29.48
N LYS A 256 -16.71 -13.53 30.01
CA LYS A 256 -16.46 -14.88 29.49
C LYS A 256 -17.00 -15.03 28.07
N GLU A 257 -18.23 -14.58 27.82
CA GLU A 257 -18.84 -14.58 26.49
C GLU A 257 -18.06 -13.72 25.49
N LEU A 258 -17.57 -12.55 25.91
CA LEU A 258 -16.70 -11.71 25.10
C LEU A 258 -15.39 -12.43 24.75
N HIS A 259 -14.74 -13.05 25.74
CA HIS A 259 -13.49 -13.79 25.52
C HIS A 259 -13.68 -14.98 24.57
N GLU A 260 -14.74 -15.78 24.77
CA GLU A 260 -15.09 -16.89 23.87
C GLU A 260 -15.41 -16.41 22.46
N LYS A 261 -16.07 -15.25 22.31
CA LYS A 261 -16.33 -14.64 21.00
C LYS A 261 -15.04 -14.21 20.31
N LEU A 262 -14.15 -13.54 21.03
CA LEU A 262 -12.85 -13.09 20.52
C LEU A 262 -11.96 -14.26 20.11
N GLN A 263 -11.94 -15.33 20.91
CA GLN A 263 -11.22 -16.56 20.59
C GLN A 263 -11.75 -17.20 19.31
N ARG A 264 -13.08 -17.31 19.18
CA ARG A 264 -13.73 -17.85 17.98
C ARG A 264 -13.40 -17.03 16.73
N GLU A 265 -13.41 -15.71 16.84
CA GLU A 265 -13.03 -14.82 15.73
C GLU A 265 -11.54 -15.00 15.34
N HIS A 266 -10.65 -15.20 16.32
CA HIS A 266 -9.25 -15.50 16.07
C HIS A 266 -9.06 -16.86 15.39
N GLU A 267 -9.73 -17.90 15.89
CA GLU A 267 -9.71 -19.24 15.29
C GLU A 267 -10.25 -19.22 13.85
N GLU A 268 -11.33 -18.49 13.60
CA GLU A 268 -11.89 -18.33 12.26
C GLU A 268 -10.95 -17.56 11.33
N TYR A 269 -10.23 -16.56 11.86
CA TYR A 269 -9.21 -15.84 11.10
C TYR A 269 -8.05 -16.75 10.72
N LEU A 270 -7.49 -17.51 11.66
CA LEU A 270 -6.42 -18.48 11.39
C LEU A 270 -6.89 -19.53 10.37
N ALA A 271 -8.12 -20.02 10.51
CA ALA A 271 -8.70 -20.95 9.54
C ALA A 271 -8.84 -20.32 8.14
N ARG A 272 -9.20 -19.04 8.05
CA ARG A 272 -9.27 -18.30 6.78
C ARG A 272 -7.88 -18.07 6.18
N ALA A 273 -6.88 -17.75 7.00
CA ALA A 273 -5.50 -17.61 6.57
C ALA A 273 -4.95 -18.95 6.04
N ALA A 274 -5.13 -20.03 6.79
CA ALA A 274 -4.73 -21.37 6.38
C ALA A 274 -5.41 -21.83 5.08
N ARG A 275 -6.71 -21.57 4.91
CA ARG A 275 -7.43 -21.87 3.65
C ARG A 275 -6.82 -21.12 2.46
N LYS A 276 -6.49 -19.85 2.64
CA LYS A 276 -5.91 -19.02 1.58
C LYS A 276 -4.50 -19.48 1.24
N GLU A 277 -3.69 -19.78 2.25
CA GLU A 277 -2.34 -20.30 2.05
C GLU A 277 -2.36 -21.64 1.32
N GLU A 278 -3.24 -22.56 1.74
CA GLU A 278 -3.48 -23.84 1.08
C GLU A 278 -3.92 -23.66 -0.38
N GLU A 279 -4.84 -22.73 -0.67
CA GLU A 279 -5.26 -22.40 -2.03
C GLU A 279 -4.08 -21.89 -2.87
N THR A 280 -3.20 -21.05 -2.31
CA THR A 280 -2.00 -20.59 -3.03
C THR A 280 -1.02 -21.72 -3.30
N ARG A 281 -0.80 -22.63 -2.34
CA ARG A 281 0.08 -23.79 -2.52
C ARG A 281 -0.49 -24.79 -3.52
N GLN A 282 -1.80 -25.06 -3.49
CA GLN A 282 -2.49 -25.85 -4.51
C GLN A 282 -2.43 -25.20 -5.90
N GLY A 283 -2.58 -23.88 -5.97
CA GLY A 283 -2.43 -23.11 -7.22
C GLY A 283 -1.03 -23.21 -7.81
N LYS A 284 0.02 -23.13 -6.97
CA LYS A 284 1.42 -23.35 -7.38
C LYS A 284 1.61 -24.77 -7.95
N LYS A 285 1.11 -25.80 -7.24
CA LYS A 285 1.17 -27.19 -7.70
C LYS A 285 0.44 -27.40 -9.04
N ARG A 286 -0.78 -26.88 -9.19
CA ARG A 286 -1.55 -27.02 -10.43
C ARG A 286 -0.83 -26.39 -11.62
N ARG A 287 -0.27 -25.18 -11.45
CA ARG A 287 0.54 -24.52 -12.48
C ARG A 287 1.79 -25.32 -12.83
N TYR A 288 2.43 -25.93 -11.84
CA TYR A 288 3.58 -26.80 -12.05
C TYR A 288 3.18 -28.05 -12.86
N ASP A 289 2.10 -28.74 -12.48
CA ASP A 289 1.60 -29.92 -13.18
C ASP A 289 1.22 -29.57 -14.64
N GLU A 290 0.46 -28.49 -14.86
CA GLU A 290 0.09 -27.99 -16.20
C GLU A 290 1.32 -27.68 -17.07
N LYS A 291 2.32 -26.99 -16.51
CA LYS A 291 3.58 -26.69 -17.20
C LYS A 291 4.39 -27.96 -17.50
N CYS A 292 4.44 -28.91 -16.58
CA CYS A 292 5.07 -30.21 -16.82
C CYS A 292 4.39 -30.96 -17.97
N GLU A 293 3.06 -30.94 -18.04
CA GLU A 293 2.34 -31.55 -19.14
C GLU A 293 2.64 -30.86 -20.47
N ALA A 294 2.63 -29.52 -20.51
CA ALA A 294 2.94 -28.76 -21.71
C ALA A 294 4.37 -29.01 -22.23
N THR A 295 5.36 -29.01 -21.34
CA THR A 295 6.78 -29.14 -21.74
C THR A 295 7.19 -30.58 -22.03
N PHE A 296 6.71 -31.56 -21.24
CA PHE A 296 7.16 -32.96 -21.35
C PHE A 296 6.24 -33.87 -22.18
N ARG A 297 4.93 -33.57 -22.35
CA ARG A 297 4.04 -34.36 -23.24
C ARG A 297 3.90 -33.78 -24.65
N GLY A 298 4.17 -32.49 -24.88
CA GLY A 298 4.06 -31.82 -26.18
C GLY A 298 5.12 -32.22 -27.23
N GLY A 299 5.80 -33.35 -27.04
CA GLY A 299 6.82 -33.84 -27.96
C GLY A 299 6.20 -34.45 -29.20
N SER A 300 5.87 -33.62 -30.20
CA SER A 300 5.86 -34.02 -31.63
C SER A 300 5.68 -32.86 -32.63
N SER A 301 5.33 -31.63 -32.25
CA SER A 301 4.97 -30.59 -33.26
C SER A 301 5.65 -29.21 -33.13
N ALA A 302 6.31 -28.87 -32.02
CA ALA A 302 6.95 -27.56 -31.89
C ALA A 302 8.45 -27.63 -32.22
N GLY A 303 8.78 -27.55 -33.52
CA GLY A 303 10.15 -27.44 -33.99
C GLY A 303 10.83 -26.13 -33.56
N SER A 304 12.13 -26.24 -33.22
CA SER A 304 13.16 -25.19 -33.30
C SER A 304 13.33 -24.13 -32.18
N THR A 305 12.59 -24.12 -31.08
CA THR A 305 12.92 -23.21 -29.96
C THR A 305 13.85 -23.86 -28.94
N LYS A 306 15.04 -23.29 -28.77
CA LYS A 306 15.97 -23.66 -27.69
C LYS A 306 15.34 -23.27 -26.35
N LEU A 307 15.44 -24.14 -25.35
CA LEU A 307 14.88 -23.98 -24.01
C LEU A 307 15.96 -23.37 -23.10
N SER A 308 15.67 -22.20 -22.51
CA SER A 308 16.49 -21.61 -21.45
C SER A 308 16.09 -22.18 -20.08
N TYR A 309 16.84 -21.81 -19.03
CA TYR A 309 16.48 -22.15 -17.65
C TYR A 309 15.04 -21.73 -17.29
N SER A 310 14.53 -20.63 -17.84
CA SER A 310 13.18 -20.13 -17.50
C SER A 310 12.05 -20.92 -18.16
N ASP A 311 12.35 -21.68 -19.21
CA ASP A 311 11.36 -22.44 -19.99
C ASP A 311 11.12 -23.85 -19.42
N ILE A 312 11.98 -24.29 -18.51
CA ILE A 312 11.81 -25.55 -17.80
C ILE A 312 10.73 -25.39 -16.74
N PRO A 313 9.81 -26.37 -16.60
CA PRO A 313 8.73 -26.34 -15.64
C PRO A 313 9.23 -26.58 -14.21
N TRP A 314 9.97 -25.62 -13.65
CA TRP A 314 10.40 -25.67 -12.26
C TRP A 314 9.20 -25.51 -11.31
N PRO A 315 9.06 -26.33 -10.25
CA PRO A 315 8.02 -26.15 -9.25
C PRO A 315 8.14 -24.82 -8.50
N ALA A 316 9.38 -24.36 -8.28
CA ALA A 316 9.71 -23.07 -7.69
C ALA A 316 10.89 -22.43 -8.46
N PRO A 317 10.65 -21.57 -9.47
CA PRO A 317 11.70 -21.05 -10.36
C PRO A 317 12.81 -20.22 -9.68
N ARG A 318 12.56 -19.73 -8.46
CA ARG A 318 13.49 -18.93 -7.64
C ARG A 318 13.72 -19.52 -6.25
N GLY A 319 13.13 -20.67 -5.95
CA GLY A 319 13.17 -21.28 -4.62
C GLY A 319 14.31 -22.28 -4.46
N THR A 320 14.51 -22.72 -3.21
CA THR A 320 15.44 -23.81 -2.90
C THR A 320 14.94 -25.16 -3.44
N VAL A 321 15.83 -26.16 -3.53
CA VAL A 321 15.48 -27.54 -3.92
C VAL A 321 14.41 -28.12 -2.97
N GLN A 322 14.44 -27.72 -1.70
CA GLN A 322 13.46 -28.15 -0.70
C GLN A 322 12.06 -27.60 -1.00
N GLU A 323 11.94 -26.30 -1.30
CA GLU A 323 10.66 -25.70 -1.71
C GLU A 323 10.12 -26.33 -2.99
N MET A 324 10.99 -26.66 -3.94
CA MET A 324 10.60 -27.35 -5.16
C MET A 324 9.97 -28.71 -4.86
N VAL A 325 10.58 -29.49 -3.96
CA VAL A 325 10.07 -30.79 -3.50
C VAL A 325 8.75 -30.63 -2.74
N ASP A 326 8.63 -29.60 -1.90
CA ASP A 326 7.40 -29.32 -1.16
C ASP A 326 6.24 -28.97 -2.09
N VAL A 327 6.47 -28.20 -3.16
CA VAL A 327 5.45 -27.92 -4.18
C VAL A 327 5.08 -29.19 -4.97
N MET A 328 6.05 -30.05 -5.33
CA MET A 328 5.80 -31.31 -6.05
C MET A 328 4.94 -32.29 -5.24
N LEU A 329 5.18 -32.37 -3.93
CA LEU A 329 4.54 -33.32 -3.02
C LEU A 329 3.36 -32.73 -2.22
N HIS A 330 3.02 -31.46 -2.45
CA HIS A 330 1.92 -30.77 -1.78
C HIS A 330 0.59 -31.52 -1.96
N GLY A 331 -0.19 -31.66 -0.89
CA GLY A 331 -1.50 -32.32 -0.90
C GLY A 331 -1.46 -33.87 -0.95
N VAL A 332 -0.29 -34.50 -0.78
CA VAL A 332 -0.20 -35.94 -0.53
C VAL A 332 0.22 -36.15 0.92
N ASP A 333 -0.65 -36.75 1.72
CA ASP A 333 -0.33 -37.03 3.13
C ASP A 333 0.80 -38.06 3.20
N ARG A 334 1.83 -37.78 4.00
CA ARG A 334 2.94 -38.70 4.29
C ARG A 334 2.44 -39.99 4.99
N LYS A 335 1.26 -39.93 5.63
CA LYS A 335 0.60 -41.08 6.27
C LYS A 335 0.02 -42.07 5.26
N ASP A 336 -0.37 -41.61 4.06
CA ASP A 336 -0.85 -42.48 2.98
C ASP A 336 0.34 -42.98 2.14
N VAL A 337 1.10 -43.90 2.72
CA VAL A 337 2.33 -44.47 2.15
C VAL A 337 2.18 -44.97 0.70
N PRO A 338 1.12 -45.70 0.29
CA PRO A 338 0.99 -46.16 -1.09
C PRO A 338 0.76 -45.03 -2.10
N VAL A 339 -0.08 -44.04 -1.77
CA VAL A 339 -0.31 -42.87 -2.64
C VAL A 339 0.94 -42.00 -2.73
N PHE A 340 1.61 -41.78 -1.59
CA PHE A 340 2.87 -41.05 -1.52
C PHE A 340 3.96 -41.71 -2.34
N ARG A 341 4.18 -43.02 -2.20
CA ARG A 341 5.18 -43.77 -2.99
C ARG A 341 4.87 -43.73 -4.49
N LYS A 342 3.60 -43.78 -4.88
CA LYS A 342 3.21 -43.68 -6.30
C LYS A 342 3.53 -42.31 -6.89
N MET A 343 3.21 -41.24 -6.16
CA MET A 343 3.52 -39.88 -6.60
C MET A 343 5.03 -39.63 -6.62
N LEU A 344 5.76 -40.09 -5.60
CA LEU A 344 7.21 -39.98 -5.51
C LEU A 344 7.90 -40.67 -6.69
N ARG A 345 7.51 -41.89 -7.03
CA ARG A 345 8.03 -42.61 -8.20
C ARG A 345 7.75 -41.88 -9.51
N LYS A 346 6.57 -41.24 -9.64
CA LYS A 346 6.23 -40.43 -10.82
C LYS A 346 7.19 -39.24 -10.95
N GLN A 347 7.45 -38.51 -9.87
CA GLN A 347 8.39 -37.38 -9.88
C GLN A 347 9.84 -37.83 -10.07
N GLN A 348 10.28 -38.93 -9.44
CA GLN A 348 11.59 -39.53 -9.67
C GLN A 348 11.82 -39.91 -11.14
N ALA A 349 10.81 -40.44 -11.83
CA ALA A 349 10.93 -40.78 -13.25
C ALA A 349 10.90 -39.56 -14.19
N LEU A 350 10.31 -38.45 -13.75
CA LEU A 350 10.31 -37.18 -14.48
C LEU A 350 11.65 -36.45 -14.34
N TRP A 351 12.20 -36.42 -13.12
CA TRP A 351 13.41 -35.66 -12.74
C TRP A 351 14.66 -36.53 -12.57
N HIS A 352 14.70 -37.72 -13.20
CA HIS A 352 15.92 -38.52 -13.22
C HIS A 352 16.94 -37.88 -14.19
N PRO A 353 18.19 -37.63 -13.79
CA PRO A 353 19.17 -36.90 -14.61
C PRO A 353 19.33 -37.47 -16.02
N ASP A 354 19.50 -38.78 -16.13
CA ASP A 354 19.66 -39.48 -17.42
C ASP A 354 18.40 -39.42 -18.29
N LYS A 355 17.20 -39.64 -17.72
CA LYS A 355 15.94 -39.60 -18.48
C LYS A 355 15.56 -38.18 -18.89
N PHE A 356 15.95 -37.19 -18.08
CA PHE A 356 15.76 -35.77 -18.39
C PHE A 356 16.69 -35.33 -19.51
N ALA A 357 17.97 -35.71 -19.42
CA ALA A 357 18.96 -35.46 -20.48
C ALA A 357 18.48 -36.06 -21.81
N GLN A 358 18.10 -37.35 -21.84
CA GLN A 358 17.59 -38.00 -23.06
C GLN A 358 16.38 -37.28 -23.70
N ARG A 359 15.52 -36.62 -22.92
CA ARG A 359 14.32 -35.92 -23.42
C ARG A 359 14.59 -34.48 -23.86
N CYS A 360 15.44 -33.78 -23.12
CA CYS A 360 15.56 -32.34 -23.21
C CYS A 360 16.93 -31.88 -23.69
N GLU A 361 17.99 -32.68 -23.58
CA GLU A 361 19.37 -32.28 -23.88
C GLU A 361 19.55 -31.71 -25.29
N ALA A 362 18.88 -32.30 -26.30
CA ALA A 362 18.92 -31.79 -27.68
C ALA A 362 18.25 -30.42 -27.88
N ARG A 363 17.46 -29.95 -26.90
CA ARG A 363 16.69 -28.70 -26.93
C ARG A 363 17.21 -27.65 -25.96
N LEU A 364 18.19 -27.95 -25.11
CA LEU A 364 18.71 -27.01 -24.11
C LEU A 364 19.68 -26.00 -24.74
N GLU A 365 19.67 -24.77 -24.23
CA GLU A 365 20.74 -23.81 -24.52
C GLU A 365 22.05 -24.18 -23.80
N GLU A 366 23.18 -24.12 -24.51
CA GLU A 366 24.51 -24.48 -23.99
C GLU A 366 24.91 -23.66 -22.76
N LYS A 367 24.42 -22.40 -22.66
CA LYS A 367 24.72 -21.49 -21.54
C LYS A 367 24.09 -21.94 -20.21
N ASP A 368 22.88 -22.50 -20.28
CA ASP A 368 22.11 -22.91 -19.10
C ASP A 368 22.19 -24.42 -18.85
N LYS A 369 22.71 -25.20 -19.80
CA LYS A 369 22.76 -26.66 -19.79
C LYS A 369 23.32 -27.21 -18.47
N GLN A 370 24.48 -26.73 -18.03
CA GLN A 370 25.12 -27.22 -16.80
C GLN A 370 24.27 -26.93 -15.57
N ARG A 371 23.81 -25.68 -15.42
CA ARG A 371 22.95 -25.24 -14.31
C ARG A 371 21.66 -26.07 -14.22
N ILE A 372 21.07 -26.39 -15.36
CA ILE A 372 19.87 -27.21 -15.45
C ILE A 372 20.15 -28.64 -15.00
N LEU A 373 21.23 -29.26 -15.47
CA LEU A 373 21.59 -30.63 -15.08
C LEU A 373 21.95 -30.73 -13.59
N ASP A 374 22.65 -29.73 -13.04
CA ASP A 374 23.01 -29.68 -11.62
C ASP A 374 21.75 -29.56 -10.74
N THR A 375 20.81 -28.70 -11.11
CA THR A 375 19.54 -28.53 -10.38
C THR A 375 18.64 -29.76 -10.48
N VAL A 376 18.56 -30.41 -11.64
CA VAL A 376 17.86 -31.70 -11.81
C VAL A 376 18.51 -32.80 -10.96
N THR A 377 19.84 -32.83 -10.89
CA THR A 377 20.58 -33.79 -10.08
C THR A 377 20.34 -33.58 -8.59
N ALA A 378 20.39 -32.33 -8.11
CA ALA A 378 20.06 -31.99 -6.73
C ALA A 378 18.61 -32.36 -6.36
N LEU A 379 17.65 -32.06 -7.25
CA LEU A 379 16.25 -32.47 -7.07
C LEU A 379 16.11 -34.00 -7.00
N SER A 380 16.80 -34.73 -7.88
CA SER A 380 16.79 -36.19 -7.88
C SER A 380 17.34 -36.77 -6.57
N GLN A 381 18.43 -36.18 -6.04
CA GLN A 381 19.03 -36.59 -4.77
C GLN A 381 18.06 -36.40 -3.60
N GLU A 382 17.38 -35.25 -3.49
CA GLU A 382 16.38 -35.03 -2.43
C GLU A 382 15.17 -35.96 -2.55
N LEU A 383 14.66 -36.19 -3.77
CA LEU A 383 13.58 -37.17 -3.99
C LEU A 383 14.01 -38.59 -3.60
N ASN A 384 15.27 -38.96 -3.84
CA ASN A 384 15.83 -40.25 -3.43
C ASN A 384 16.03 -40.34 -1.92
N ARG A 385 16.44 -39.25 -1.25
CA ARG A 385 16.54 -39.17 0.21
C ARG A 385 15.18 -39.40 0.87
N LEU A 386 14.13 -38.73 0.36
CA LEU A 386 12.75 -38.96 0.81
C LEU A 386 12.24 -40.37 0.53
N ALA A 387 12.67 -40.99 -0.58
CA ALA A 387 12.32 -42.37 -0.88
C ALA A 387 12.99 -43.37 0.09
N GLN A 388 14.22 -43.08 0.52
CA GLN A 388 14.97 -43.88 1.49
C GLN A 388 14.37 -43.75 2.90
N SER A 389 13.98 -42.54 3.32
CA SER A 389 13.35 -42.31 4.62
C SER A 389 11.97 -42.97 4.79
N LEU A 390 11.36 -43.45 3.69
CA LEU A 390 10.11 -44.22 3.70
C LEU A 390 10.32 -45.73 3.64
N ARG A 391 11.57 -46.18 3.52
CA ARG A 391 11.97 -47.59 3.55
C ARG A 391 12.50 -48.00 4.91
N THR A 392 13.17 -47.08 5.61
CA THR A 392 13.43 -47.13 7.06
C THR A 392 12.14 -46.91 7.82
#